data_AF-A0A926EHT4-F1
#
_entry.id   AF-A0A926EHT4-F1
#
_cell.length_a   1.000
_cell.length_b   1.000
_cell.length_c   1.000
_cell.angle_alpha   90.00
_cell.angle_beta   90.00
_cell.angle_gamma   90.00
#
_symmetry.space_group_name_H-M   'P 1'
#
loop_
_entity.id
_entity.type
_entity.pdbx_description
1 polymer ?
#
loop_
_entity_poly.entity_id
_entity_poly.type
_entity_poly.pdbx_seq_one_letter_code
_entity_poly.pdbx_strand_id
1 'polypeptide(L)' 'MSCAHCVGHIEEALEGLSGVTNIEVKLDEKAAYVEGTVSDESVRVAIEEAGYNVLSIED' A
#
# COMPACT_ATOMS: atom_id res chain seq x y z
N MET A 1 -4.07 4.38 -9.15
CA MET A 1 -2.68 4.37 -9.66
C MET A 1 -2.71 4.47 -11.18
N SER A 2 -1.92 5.37 -11.78
CA SER A 2 -1.96 5.61 -13.24
C SER A 2 -0.57 5.68 -13.89
N CYS A 3 0.52 5.59 -13.11
CA CYS A 3 1.90 5.73 -13.58
C CYS A 3 2.87 5.00 -12.63
N ALA A 4 4.07 4.66 -13.11
CA ALA A 4 5.14 4.04 -12.30
C ALA A 4 5.50 4.87 -11.06
N HIS A 5 5.41 6.20 -11.12
CA HIS A 5 5.61 7.06 -9.96
C HIS A 5 4.53 6.89 -8.89
N CYS A 6 3.31 6.50 -9.26
CA CYS A 6 2.27 6.21 -8.27
C CYS A 6 2.52 4.91 -7.52
N VAL A 7 3.15 3.94 -8.19
CA VAL A 7 3.52 2.65 -7.61
C VAL A 7 4.59 2.86 -6.55
N GLY A 8 5.71 3.50 -6.92
CA GLY A 8 6.82 3.76 -6.00
C GLY A 8 6.39 4.55 -4.77
N HIS A 9 5.54 5.58 -4.93
CA HIS A 9 5.08 6.36 -3.79
C HIS A 9 4.24 5.56 -2.79
N ILE A 10 3.48 4.56 -3.26
CA ILE A 10 2.67 3.70 -2.40
C ILE A 10 3.54 2.62 -1.75
N GLU A 11 4.49 2.06 -2.49
CA GLU A 11 5.47 1.11 -1.96
C GLU A 11 6.29 1.74 -0.82
N GLU A 12 6.84 2.94 -1.03
CA GLU A 12 7.58 3.68 0.01
C GLU A 12 6.73 4.01 1.24
N ALA A 13 5.45 4.38 1.04
CA ALA A 13 4.54 4.66 2.14
C ALA A 13 4.24 3.43 2.99
N LEU A 14 4.19 2.24 2.38
CA LEU A 14 3.91 0.98 3.05
C LEU A 14 5.17 0.37 3.69
N GLU A 15 6.34 0.48 3.06
CA GLU A 15 7.61 -0.09 3.57
C GLU A 15 8.01 0.50 4.92
N GLY A 16 7.61 1.74 5.21
CA GLY A 16 7.85 2.40 6.50
C GLY A 16 7.00 1.87 7.66
N LEU A 17 5.98 1.04 7.40
CA LEU A 17 5.06 0.57 8.43
C LEU A 17 5.66 -0.55 9.28
N SER A 18 5.52 -0.40 10.60
CA SER A 18 5.93 -1.44 11.55
C SER A 18 5.09 -2.70 11.36
N GLY A 19 5.77 -3.86 11.28
CA GLY A 19 5.11 -5.15 11.10
C GLY A 19 4.94 -5.58 9.65
N VAL A 20 5.31 -4.75 8.68
CA VAL A 20 5.42 -5.16 7.27
C VAL A 20 6.67 -6.02 7.09
N THR A 21 6.52 -7.12 6.35
CA THR A 21 7.61 -8.04 5.99
C THR A 21 7.84 -8.13 4.50
N ASN A 22 6.82 -7.91 3.69
CA ASN A 22 6.90 -7.88 2.24
C ASN A 22 5.81 -6.99 1.65
N ILE A 23 6.09 -6.32 0.54
CA ILE A 23 5.14 -5.51 -0.22
C ILE A 23 5.31 -5.81 -1.70
N GLU A 24 4.19 -5.96 -2.39
CA GLU A 24 4.15 -6.02 -3.84
C GLU A 24 3.06 -5.08 -4.36
N VAL A 25 3.44 -4.06 -5.12
CA VAL A 25 2.47 -3.14 -5.72
C VAL A 25 2.31 -3.46 -7.20
N LYS A 26 1.08 -3.82 -7.60
CA LYS A 26 0.76 -4.17 -8.99
C LYS A 26 -0.07 -3.08 -9.66
N LEU A 27 0.55 -2.39 -10.61
CA LEU A 27 -0.11 -1.34 -11.37
C LEU A 27 -1.25 -1.87 -12.24
N ASP A 28 -1.06 -3.02 -12.89
CA ASP A 28 -2.07 -3.66 -13.74
C ASP A 28 -3.34 -4.03 -12.95
N GLU A 29 -3.16 -4.52 -11.72
CA GLU A 29 -4.25 -4.90 -10.82
C GLU A 29 -4.78 -3.70 -10.01
N LYS A 30 -4.04 -2.58 -10.00
CA LYS A 30 -4.28 -1.40 -9.15
C LYS A 30 -4.40 -1.78 -7.67
N ALA A 31 -3.58 -2.73 -7.24
CA ALA A 31 -3.60 -3.32 -5.91
C ALA A 31 -2.20 -3.29 -5.28
N ALA A 32 -2.17 -3.28 -3.95
CA ALA A 32 -0.96 -3.49 -3.16
C ALA A 32 -1.18 -4.71 -2.27
N TYR A 33 -0.24 -5.66 -2.31
CA TYR A 33 -0.21 -6.83 -1.47
C TYR A 33 0.79 -6.57 -0.36
N VAL A 34 0.36 -6.75 0.88
CA VAL A 34 1.18 -6.49 2.06
C VAL A 34 1.18 -7.73 2.92
N GLU A 35 2.36 -8.29 3.18
CA GLU A 35 2.52 -9.41 4.10
C GLU A 35 3.12 -8.93 5.41
N GLY A 36 2.55 -9.36 6.53
CA GLY A 36 3.07 -9.03 7.85
C GLY A 36 2.02 -9.07 8.95
N THR A 37 2.31 -8.37 10.04
CA THR A 37 1.39 -8.18 11.18
C THR A 37 0.86 -6.74 11.25
N VAL A 38 1.02 -5.97 10.17
CA VAL A 38 0.49 -4.62 10.06
C VAL A 38 -1.05 -4.68 10.04
N SER A 39 -1.71 -3.71 10.66
CA SER A 39 -3.17 -3.63 10.63
C SER A 39 -3.67 -2.96 9.35
N ASP A 40 -4.84 -3.37 8.88
CA ASP A 40 -5.54 -2.77 7.73
C ASP A 40 -5.72 -1.25 7.89
N GLU A 41 -5.96 -0.79 9.11
CA GLU A 41 -6.06 0.63 9.42
C GLU A 41 -4.73 1.37 9.17
N SER A 42 -3.60 0.79 9.59
CA SER A 42 -2.27 1.39 9.35
C SER A 42 -1.95 1.45 7.86
N VAL A 43 -2.26 0.38 7.13
CA VAL A 43 -2.11 0.32 5.66
C VAL A 43 -2.96 1.40 5.00
N ARG A 44 -4.24 1.52 5.38
CA ARG A 44 -5.14 2.55 4.86
C ARG A 44 -4.60 3.96 5.10
N VAL A 45 -4.23 4.28 6.33
CA VAL A 45 -3.74 5.61 6.70
C VAL A 45 -2.50 5.97 5.89
N ALA A 46 -1.53 5.07 5.75
CA ALA A 46 -0.32 5.32 4.97
C ALA A 46 -0.63 5.64 3.50
N ILE A 47 -1.56 4.90 2.89
CA ILE A 47 -1.96 5.11 1.49
C ILE A 47 -2.71 6.45 1.33
N GLU A 48 -3.57 6.80 2.30
CA GLU A 48 -4.29 8.07 2.32
C GLU A 48 -3.35 9.27 2.53
N GLU A 49 -2.35 9.15 3.41
CA GLU A 49 -1.30 10.16 3.59
C GLU A 49 -0.42 10.32 2.35
N ALA A 50 -0.20 9.24 1.58
CA ALA A 50 0.44 9.29 0.28
C ALA A 50 -0.43 9.94 -0.82
N GLY A 51 -1.69 10.29 -0.50
CA GLY A 51 -2.62 11.01 -1.38
C GLY A 51 -3.52 10.11 -2.22
N TYR A 52 -3.74 8.86 -1.79
CA TYR A 52 -4.56 7.89 -2.52
C TYR A 52 -5.71 7.35 -1.68
N ASN A 53 -6.87 7.13 -2.31
CA ASN A 53 -8.02 6.53 -1.64
C ASN A 53 -7.95 5.00 -1.69
N VAL A 54 -8.10 4.36 -0.53
CA VAL A 54 -8.27 2.91 -0.42
C VAL A 54 -9.74 2.54 -0.56
N LEU A 55 -10.05 1.78 -1.61
CA LEU A 55 -11.43 1.37 -1.90
C LEU A 55 -11.86 0.16 -1.06
N SER A 56 -10.97 -0.80 -0.85
CA SER A 56 -11.22 -2.05 -0.13
C SER A 56 -9.88 -2.64 0.35
N ILE A 57 -9.93 -3.43 1.41
CA ILE A 57 -8.84 -4.27 1.91
C ILE A 57 -9.44 -5.67 2.10
N GLU A 58 -8.74 -6.69 1.62
CA GLU A 58 -9.17 -8.08 1.62
C GLU A 58 -8.04 -8.94 2.18
N ASP A 59 -8.39 -10.03 2.89
CA ASP A 59 -7.47 -11.00 3.52
C ASP A 59 -7.41 -12.29 2.69
#